data_AF-A0AAN0YRC9-F1
#
_entry.id   AF-A0AAN0YRC9-F1
#
_cell.length_a   1.000
_cell.length_b   1.000
_cell.length_c   1.000
_cell.angle_alpha   90.00
_cell.angle_beta   90.00
_cell.angle_gamma   90.00
#
_symmetry.space_group_name_H-M   'P 1'
#
loop_
_entity.id
_entity.type
_entity.pdbx_description
1 polymer ?
#
loop_
_entity_poly.entity_id
_entity_poly.type
_entity_poly.pdbx_seq_one_letter_code
_entity_poly.pdbx_strand_id
1 'polypeptide(L)'
;MFKSARIDEIHVVFENCEHIEIPYKDVRYIHLDGISESIWDNNVSNADEFDLSFQKNAKYLRLMIKDKPEYKRIKEHYDITWIEFLRYGEVIERIAIQWVGDNEDINLGQTVKEENGEIDIMVSPN
;
A
#
# COMPACT_ATOMS: atom_id res chain seq x y z
N MET A 1 -13.59 1.95 -21.58
CA MET A 1 -14.61 2.20 -20.54
C MET A 1 -13.91 2.03 -19.20
N PHE A 2 -13.67 3.10 -18.44
CA PHE A 2 -13.03 2.97 -17.13
C PHE A 2 -14.05 2.33 -16.17
N LYS A 3 -13.75 1.14 -15.64
CA LYS A 3 -14.54 0.56 -14.55
C LYS A 3 -14.23 1.39 -13.31
N SER A 4 -15.12 2.31 -12.94
CA SER A 4 -15.00 3.02 -11.66
C SER A 4 -15.58 2.14 -10.55
N ALA A 5 -14.72 1.61 -9.68
CA ALA A 5 -15.16 1.06 -8.41
C ALA A 5 -15.22 2.17 -7.37
N ARG A 6 -16.24 2.16 -6.52
CA ARG A 6 -16.34 3.08 -5.38
C ARG A 6 -15.56 2.49 -4.21
N ILE A 7 -14.61 3.25 -3.68
CA ILE A 7 -13.82 2.91 -2.49
C ILE A 7 -14.43 3.65 -1.29
N ASP A 8 -14.51 2.99 -0.13
CA ASP A 8 -14.90 3.62 1.14
C ASP A 8 -13.80 3.60 2.20
N GLU A 9 -12.76 2.81 2.00
CA GLU A 9 -11.61 2.66 2.90
C GLU A 9 -10.36 2.21 2.14
N ILE A 10 -9.19 2.58 2.65
CA ILE A 10 -7.92 1.96 2.27
C ILE A 10 -7.26 1.35 3.51
N HIS A 11 -6.53 0.25 3.32
CA HIS A 11 -5.61 -0.24 4.34
C HIS A 11 -4.18 0.04 3.89
N VAL A 12 -3.39 0.62 4.80
CA VAL A 12 -1.94 0.71 4.67
C VAL A 12 -1.35 -0.47 5.41
N VAL A 13 -0.77 -1.42 4.67
CA VAL A 13 -0.24 -2.67 5.22
C VAL A 13 1.27 -2.56 5.38
N PHE A 14 1.79 -3.10 6.48
CA PHE A 14 3.21 -3.08 6.86
C PHE A 14 3.84 -4.47 6.70
N GLU A 15 5.17 -4.55 6.80
CA GLU A 15 5.93 -5.79 6.64
C GLU A 15 5.52 -6.89 7.63
N ASN A 16 5.24 -6.52 8.88
CA ASN A 16 4.81 -7.44 9.94
C ASN A 16 3.34 -7.89 9.82
N CYS A 17 2.70 -7.65 8.67
CA CYS A 17 1.29 -7.95 8.39
C CYS A 17 0.28 -7.16 9.25
N GLU A 18 0.72 -6.16 10.01
CA GLU A 18 -0.19 -5.17 10.58
C GLU A 18 -0.73 -4.27 9.47
N HIS A 19 -1.92 -3.71 9.68
CA HIS A 19 -2.47 -2.70 8.79
C HIS A 19 -3.16 -1.58 9.58
N ILE A 20 -3.18 -0.39 8.97
CA ILE A 20 -3.93 0.76 9.47
C ILE A 20 -5.10 1.01 8.53
N GLU A 21 -6.31 1.00 9.11
CA GLU A 21 -7.56 1.24 8.40
C GLU A 21 -7.82 2.74 8.28
N ILE A 22 -7.96 3.23 7.05
CA ILE A 22 -8.13 4.66 6.76
C ILE A 22 -9.43 4.83 5.97
N PRO A 23 -10.51 5.29 6.61
CA PRO A 23 -11.73 5.65 5.91
C PRO A 23 -11.43 6.65 4.81
N TYR A 24 -12.00 6.47 3.62
CA TYR A 24 -11.65 7.26 2.44
C TYR A 24 -11.93 8.77 2.61
N LYS A 25 -12.83 9.13 3.54
CA LYS A 25 -13.09 10.54 3.96
C LYS A 25 -11.88 11.24 4.58
N ASP A 26 -10.88 10.47 5.01
CA ASP A 26 -9.64 10.94 5.62
C ASP A 26 -8.47 10.93 4.63
N VAL A 27 -8.65 10.30 3.46
CA VAL A 27 -7.69 10.37 2.34
C VAL A 27 -7.88 11.68 1.57
N ARG A 28 -6.80 12.45 1.42
CA ARG A 28 -6.77 13.71 0.65
C ARG A 28 -6.30 13.51 -0.77
N TYR A 29 -5.34 12.62 -0.93
CA TYR A 29 -4.70 12.36 -2.21
C TYR A 29 -4.08 10.97 -2.18
N ILE A 30 -4.20 10.25 -3.29
CA ILE A 30 -3.46 9.03 -3.52
C ILE A 30 -3.00 8.98 -4.97
N HIS A 31 -1.74 8.67 -5.17
CA HIS A 31 -1.13 8.46 -6.47
C HIS A 31 -0.23 7.24 -6.40
N LEU A 32 -0.53 6.27 -7.24
CA LEU A 32 0.27 5.07 -7.45
C LEU A 32 0.71 5.08 -8.91
N ASP A 33 2.02 4.96 -9.15
CA ASP A 33 2.58 5.01 -10.50
C ASP A 33 3.66 3.95 -10.73
N GLY A 34 3.98 3.72 -12.00
CA GLY A 34 4.88 2.65 -12.43
C GLY A 34 4.31 1.27 -12.13
N ILE A 35 2.98 1.12 -12.20
CA ILE A 35 2.31 -0.14 -11.88
C ILE A 35 2.68 -1.21 -12.92
N SER A 36 3.31 -2.28 -12.44
CA SER A 36 3.55 -3.50 -13.20
C SER A 36 2.77 -4.66 -12.60
N GLU A 37 2.31 -5.58 -13.45
CA GLU A 37 1.73 -6.84 -13.01
C GLU A 37 2.80 -7.93 -13.09
N SER A 38 2.95 -8.65 -11.98
CA SER A 38 3.78 -9.84 -11.87
C SER A 38 2.88 -11.06 -11.76
N ILE A 39 3.30 -12.15 -12.38
CA ILE A 39 2.70 -13.46 -12.13
C ILE A 39 3.47 -14.08 -10.97
N TRP A 40 2.73 -14.49 -9.93
CA TRP A 40 3.30 -15.21 -8.81
C TRP A 40 2.67 -16.59 -8.70
N ASP A 41 3.53 -17.58 -8.49
CA ASP A 41 3.17 -18.96 -8.22
C ASP A 41 4.04 -19.44 -7.07
N ASN A 42 3.40 -20.02 -6.05
CA ASN A 42 4.09 -20.63 -4.92
C ASN A 42 3.71 -22.11 -4.84
N ASN A 43 4.28 -22.87 -5.76
CA ASN A 43 4.17 -24.32 -5.81
C ASN A 43 5.27 -25.02 -4.98
N VAL A 44 5.79 -24.37 -3.93
CA VAL A 44 6.80 -24.99 -3.06
C VAL A 44 6.18 -26.11 -2.21
N SER A 45 4.86 -26.05 -1.95
CA SER A 45 4.15 -26.96 -1.03
C SER A 45 3.02 -27.80 -1.63
N ASN A 46 2.46 -27.48 -2.82
CA ASN A 46 1.28 -28.17 -3.38
C ASN A 46 1.44 -28.48 -4.88
N ALA A 47 2.10 -29.60 -5.18
CA ALA A 47 2.54 -30.01 -6.52
C ALA A 47 1.45 -30.32 -7.57
N ASP A 48 0.17 -30.17 -7.25
CA ASP A 48 -0.92 -30.79 -8.04
C ASP A 48 -1.78 -29.81 -8.86
N GLU A 49 -1.94 -28.54 -8.46
CA GLU A 49 -2.79 -27.57 -9.17
C GLU A 49 -2.18 -26.15 -9.22
N PHE A 50 -2.46 -25.43 -10.30
CA PHE A 50 -1.94 -24.09 -10.58
C PHE A 50 -3.05 -23.04 -10.49
N ASP A 51 -2.99 -22.20 -9.46
CA ASP A 51 -3.79 -20.98 -9.40
C ASP A 51 -2.93 -19.79 -9.86
N LEU A 52 -3.11 -19.39 -11.12
CA LEU A 52 -2.45 -18.22 -11.70
C LEU A 52 -2.86 -16.97 -10.93
N SER A 53 -1.98 -16.47 -10.05
CA SER A 53 -2.20 -15.22 -9.34
C SER A 53 -1.46 -14.07 -10.03
N PHE A 54 -2.18 -12.97 -10.26
CA PHE A 54 -1.60 -11.72 -10.75
C PHE A 54 -1.49 -10.76 -9.58
N GLN A 55 -0.31 -10.20 -9.38
CA GLN A 55 -0.04 -9.19 -8.35
C GLN A 55 0.40 -7.89 -8.99
N LYS A 56 -0.27 -6.80 -8.62
CA LYS A 56 0.13 -5.44 -9.01
C LYS A 56 1.19 -4.93 -8.04
N ASN A 57 2.22 -4.31 -8.61
CA ASN A 57 3.32 -3.69 -7.88
C ASN A 57 3.50 -2.27 -8.40
N ALA A 58 3.42 -1.27 -7.53
CA ALA A 58 3.69 0.12 -7.84
C ALA A 58 5.13 0.48 -7.45
N LYS A 59 5.81 1.22 -8.32
CA LYS A 59 7.14 1.78 -8.03
C LYS A 59 7.05 3.02 -7.18
N TYR A 60 5.99 3.79 -7.36
CA TYR A 60 5.79 5.05 -6.69
C TYR A 60 4.47 5.03 -5.92
N LEU A 61 4.50 5.55 -4.69
CA LEU A 61 3.34 5.88 -3.88
C LEU A 61 3.47 7.33 -3.41
N ARG A 62 2.39 8.09 -3.52
CA ARG A 62 2.16 9.27 -2.69
C ARG A 62 0.77 9.19 -2.10
N LEU A 63 0.69 9.26 -0.77
CA LEU A 63 -0.54 9.17 -0.01
C LEU A 63 -0.58 10.32 0.99
N MET A 64 -1.61 11.14 0.91
CA MET A 64 -1.88 12.21 1.88
C MET A 64 -3.16 11.90 2.64
N ILE A 65 -3.09 11.90 3.96
CA ILE A 65 -4.20 11.59 4.87
C ILE A 65 -4.28 12.60 6.02
N LYS A 66 -5.45 12.74 6.64
CA LYS A 66 -5.57 13.56 7.87
C LYS A 66 -4.67 13.01 8.96
N ASP A 67 -4.03 13.89 9.72
CA ASP A 67 -3.30 13.47 10.91
C ASP A 67 -4.27 13.21 12.07
N LYS A 68 -4.27 11.96 12.54
CA LYS A 68 -5.09 11.51 13.67
C LYS A 68 -4.31 10.55 14.55
N PRO A 69 -4.68 10.43 15.85
CA PRO A 69 -3.97 9.56 16.79
C PRO A 69 -3.88 8.10 16.32
N GLU A 70 -4.92 7.57 15.68
CA GLU A 70 -4.94 6.20 15.16
C GLU A 70 -3.93 5.93 14.04
N TYR A 71 -3.42 6.96 13.36
CA TYR A 71 -2.45 6.81 12.25
C TYR A 71 -0.99 6.94 12.68
N LYS A 72 -0.72 6.96 13.99
CA LYS A 72 0.63 7.15 14.56
C LYS A 72 1.67 6.15 14.02
N ARG A 73 1.28 4.89 13.78
CA ARG A 73 2.15 3.83 13.23
C ARG A 73 2.82 4.23 11.92
N ILE A 74 2.12 4.98 11.06
CA ILE A 74 2.65 5.47 9.78
C ILE A 74 3.81 6.44 9.98
N LYS A 75 3.80 7.22 11.07
CA LYS A 75 4.82 8.23 11.37
C LYS A 75 6.07 7.62 12.01
N GLU A 76 5.92 6.48 12.66
CA GLU A 76 6.96 5.86 13.48
C GLU A 76 7.78 4.82 12.71
N HIS A 77 7.28 4.34 11.57
CA HIS A 77 7.87 3.23 10.84
C HIS A 77 7.83 3.45 9.32
N TYR A 78 8.78 2.83 8.65
CA TYR A 78 9.09 3.06 7.25
C TYR A 78 9.05 1.75 6.46
N ASP A 79 8.00 0.96 6.68
CA ASP A 79 7.89 -0.44 6.26
C ASP A 79 6.56 -0.73 5.52
N ILE A 80 6.01 0.25 4.79
CA ILE A 80 4.76 0.05 4.03
C ILE A 80 5.02 -0.90 2.85
N THR A 81 4.24 -1.96 2.77
CA THR A 81 4.39 -3.05 1.78
C THR A 81 3.23 -3.14 0.80
N TRP A 82 2.00 -2.80 1.22
CA TRP A 82 0.82 -2.78 0.34
C TRP A 82 -0.10 -1.61 0.65
N ILE A 83 -0.84 -1.19 -0.39
CA ILE A 83 -2.07 -0.44 -0.26
C ILE A 83 -3.21 -1.33 -0.74
N GLU A 84 -4.17 -1.57 0.14
CA GLU A 84 -5.41 -2.27 -0.19
C GLU A 84 -6.54 -1.26 -0.32
N PHE A 85 -7.36 -1.43 -1.34
CA PHE A 85 -8.56 -0.64 -1.56
C PHE A 85 -9.77 -1.48 -1.23
N LEU A 86 -10.61 -0.96 -0.35
CA LEU A 86 -11.75 -1.69 0.18
C LEU A 86 -13.07 -1.06 -0.21
N ARG A 87 -14.08 -1.93 -0.25
CA ARG A 87 -15.48 -1.54 -0.36
C ARG A 87 -16.31 -2.44 0.54
N TYR A 88 -17.00 -1.84 1.51
CA TYR A 88 -17.86 -2.57 2.46
C TYR A 88 -17.13 -3.70 3.21
N GLY A 89 -15.86 -3.48 3.55
CA GLY A 89 -15.02 -4.46 4.27
C GLY A 89 -14.35 -5.52 3.40
N GLU A 90 -14.60 -5.51 2.08
CA GLU A 90 -13.98 -6.44 1.13
C GLU A 90 -12.83 -5.75 0.37
N VAL A 91 -11.68 -6.41 0.28
CA VAL A 91 -10.56 -5.95 -0.55
C VAL A 91 -10.91 -6.15 -2.01
N ILE A 92 -11.01 -5.05 -2.76
CA ILE A 92 -11.33 -5.10 -4.20
C ILE A 92 -10.09 -4.96 -5.08
N GLU A 93 -9.00 -4.42 -4.54
CA GLU A 93 -7.72 -4.26 -5.21
C GLU A 93 -6.61 -4.19 -4.17
N ARG A 94 -5.48 -4.85 -4.46
CA ARG A 94 -4.29 -4.84 -3.60
C ARG A 94 -3.07 -4.54 -4.46
N ILE A 95 -2.36 -3.48 -4.10
CA ILE A 95 -1.19 -3.02 -4.83
C ILE A 95 0.00 -3.04 -3.89
N ALA A 96 0.98 -3.88 -4.20
CA ALA A 96 2.25 -3.92 -3.49
C ALA A 96 3.08 -2.68 -3.80
N ILE A 97 3.86 -2.22 -2.83
CA ILE A 97 4.75 -1.08 -2.96
C ILE A 97 6.17 -1.61 -3.05
N GLN A 98 6.87 -1.26 -4.13
CA GLN A 98 8.26 -1.66 -4.31
C GLN A 98 9.13 -0.93 -3.28
N TRP A 99 9.88 -1.70 -2.49
CA TRP A 99 10.87 -1.16 -1.57
C TRP A 99 12.14 -0.75 -2.30
N VAL A 100 12.82 0.24 -1.74
CA VAL A 100 14.05 0.79 -2.28
C VAL A 100 15.15 0.64 -1.24
N GLY A 101 16.19 -0.13 -1.59
CA GLY A 101 17.33 -0.42 -0.75
C GLY A 101 17.24 -1.75 0.00
N ASP A 102 18.40 -2.39 0.20
CA ASP A 102 18.53 -3.67 0.90
C ASP A 102 18.73 -3.44 2.41
N ASN A 103 17.68 -2.96 3.10
CA ASN A 103 17.64 -2.98 4.56
C ASN A 103 16.42 -3.78 5.00
N GLU A 104 16.64 -4.80 5.83
CA GLU A 104 15.63 -5.81 6.20
C GLU A 104 14.42 -5.21 6.93
N ASP A 105 14.54 -4.01 7.54
CA ASP A 105 13.47 -3.46 8.38
C ASP A 105 12.96 -2.07 7.93
N ILE A 106 13.55 -1.47 6.88
CA ILE A 106 13.29 -0.08 6.48
C ILE A 106 13.32 0.07 4.96
N ASN A 107 12.20 0.52 4.40
CA ASN A 107 12.13 1.02 3.04
C ASN A 107 12.79 2.41 2.96
N LEU A 108 14.04 2.46 2.50
CA LEU A 108 14.81 3.71 2.42
C LEU A 108 14.21 4.72 1.42
N GLY A 109 13.35 4.27 0.51
CA GLY A 109 12.59 5.14 -0.40
C GLY A 109 11.35 5.76 0.23
N GLN A 110 10.96 5.35 1.44
CA GLN A 110 9.80 5.88 2.15
C GLN A 110 10.17 7.14 2.93
N THR A 111 9.38 8.19 2.76
CA THR A 111 9.46 9.43 3.52
C THR A 111 8.07 9.79 4.04
N VAL A 112 8.04 10.40 5.22
CA VAL A 112 6.81 10.84 5.87
C VAL A 112 7.00 12.27 6.34
N LYS A 113 6.04 13.15 6.02
CA LYS A 113 6.02 14.55 6.45
C LYS A 113 4.69 14.90 7.08
N GLU A 114 4.72 15.76 8.09
CA GLU A 114 3.53 16.33 8.71
C GLU A 114 3.38 17.78 8.26
N GLU A 115 2.31 18.10 7.53
CA GLU A 115 2.05 19.44 7.01
C GLU A 115 0.56 19.77 7.11
N ASN A 116 0.22 20.91 7.72
CA ASN A 116 -1.16 21.44 7.81
C ASN A 116 -2.21 20.48 8.42
N GLY A 117 -1.80 19.63 9.38
CA GLY A 117 -2.70 18.65 10.00
C GLY A 117 -2.97 17.42 9.13
N GLU A 118 -2.08 17.15 8.17
CA GLU A 118 -2.11 16.00 7.28
C GLU A 118 -0.73 15.30 7.32
N ILE A 119 -0.72 14.01 7.02
CA ILE A 119 0.48 13.17 6.87
C ILE A 119 0.65 12.93 5.37
N ASP A 120 1.78 13.36 4.80
CA ASP A 120 2.18 13.10 3.41
C ASP A 120 3.24 11.99 3.41
N ILE A 121 2.87 10.84 2.86
CA ILE A 121 3.69 9.63 2.74
C ILE A 121 4.11 9.53 1.28
N MET A 122 5.39 9.35 1.03
CA MET A 122 5.90 9.12 -0.31
C MET A 122 6.87 7.95 -0.32
N VAL A 123 6.69 7.02 -1.26
CA VAL A 123 7.66 5.98 -1.61
C VAL A 123 8.07 6.19 -3.06
N SER A 124 9.37 6.34 -3.30
CA SER A 124 9.91 6.59 -4.64
C SER A 124 11.22 5.83 -4.83
N PRO A 125 11.48 5.23 -6.01
CA PRO A 125 12.84 4.91 -6.40
C PRO A 125 13.61 6.23 -6.50
N ASN A 126 14.77 6.30 -5.87
CA ASN A 126 15.67 7.47 -5.99
C ASN A 126 16.13 7.68 -7.43
#